data_AF-A0A3P7IQY9-F1
#
_entry.id   AF-A0A3P7IQY9-F1
#
_cell.length_a   1.000
_cell.length_b   1.000
_cell.length_c   1.000
_cell.angle_alpha   90.00
_cell.angle_beta   90.00
_cell.angle_gamma   90.00
#
_symmetry.space_group_name_H-M   'P 1'
#
loop_
_entity.id
_entity.type
_entity.pdbx_description
1 polymer ?
#
loop_
_entity_poly.entity_id
_entity_poly.type
_entity_poly.pdbx_seq_one_letter_code
_entity_poly.pdbx_strand_id
1 'polypeptide(L)'
;MELGVLVENCDCLAEDLKNIFDVYWNIPKNSQQNAQKTKAYYNMEKPLEIKIEGERSAVYLATSPKELNNRARTWDLDAIVTEIDNANESLDIHVMDYFPLIVYSQPKKIFKVPSTDSDSIVINRERRTHNKFMVSESAVIIGTSNWSGDYFIGGTTGAAIVIKQNGEKRALVKEMQAIFERDWSSDYAHPLEDYFTGCIERGTQADFCENEKDPSLFESSLTD
;
A
#
# COMPACT_ATOMS: atom_id res chain seq x y z
N MET A 1 12.12 3.98 0.93
CA MET A 1 11.95 2.57 1.33
C MET A 1 10.80 2.00 0.53
N GLU A 2 11.02 0.86 -0.10
CA GLU A 2 10.01 0.12 -0.85
C GLU A 2 9.83 -1.25 -0.19
N LEU A 3 8.64 -1.84 -0.32
CA LEU A 3 8.31 -3.15 0.21
C LEU A 3 7.90 -4.05 -0.95
N GLY A 4 8.46 -5.25 -0.99
CA GLY A 4 8.13 -6.27 -1.99
C GLY A 4 7.91 -7.62 -1.32
N VAL A 5 7.11 -8.46 -1.96
CA VAL A 5 6.89 -9.85 -1.54
C VAL A 5 7.49 -10.76 -2.61
N LEU A 6 8.46 -11.58 -2.21
CA LEU A 6 8.98 -12.65 -3.03
C LEU A 6 8.24 -13.95 -2.71
N VAL A 7 7.64 -14.56 -3.72
CA VAL A 7 7.01 -15.88 -3.60
C VAL A 7 7.75 -16.85 -4.50
N GLU A 8 8.26 -17.93 -3.91
CA GLU A 8 8.98 -18.99 -4.61
C GLU A 8 8.20 -20.31 -4.56
N ASN A 9 8.41 -21.17 -5.55
CA ASN A 9 7.83 -22.53 -5.61
C ASN A 9 6.28 -22.57 -5.51
N CYS A 10 5.61 -21.56 -6.06
CA CYS A 10 4.16 -21.43 -6.00
C CYS A 10 3.59 -21.12 -7.40
N ASP A 11 3.71 -22.08 -8.31
CA ASP A 11 3.27 -21.95 -9.71
C ASP A 11 1.83 -21.46 -9.82
N CYS A 12 0.94 -21.93 -8.95
CA CYS A 12 -0.46 -21.54 -8.97
C CYS A 12 -0.68 -20.04 -8.68
N LEU A 13 0.10 -19.44 -7.78
CA LEU A 13 0.00 -18.01 -7.50
C LEU A 13 0.66 -17.19 -8.61
N ALA A 14 1.77 -17.70 -9.18
CA ALA A 14 2.42 -17.09 -10.33
C ALA A 14 1.50 -17.07 -11.56
N GLU A 15 0.77 -18.16 -11.83
CA GLU A 15 -0.23 -18.22 -12.89
C GLU A 15 -1.42 -17.29 -12.62
N ASP A 16 -1.88 -17.19 -11.37
CA ASP A 16 -2.96 -16.27 -11.02
C ASP A 16 -2.56 -14.80 -11.16
N LEU A 17 -1.31 -14.46 -10.84
CA LEU A 17 -0.73 -13.14 -11.09
C LEU A 17 -0.54 -12.87 -12.58
N LYS A 18 -0.15 -13.88 -13.37
CA LYS A 18 -0.04 -13.76 -14.82
C LYS A 18 -1.40 -13.42 -15.45
N ASN A 19 -2.50 -14.00 -14.95
CA ASN A 19 -3.84 -13.65 -15.43
C ASN A 19 -4.19 -12.16 -15.22
N ILE A 20 -3.67 -11.54 -14.16
CA ILE A 20 -3.81 -10.11 -13.91
C ILE A 20 -2.96 -9.32 -14.92
N PHE A 21 -1.68 -9.71 -15.07
CA PHE A 21 -0.77 -9.08 -16.02
C PHE A 21 -1.30 -9.10 -17.45
N ASP A 22 -1.84 -10.24 -17.89
CA ASP A 22 -2.39 -10.41 -19.24
C ASP A 22 -3.59 -9.48 -19.50
N VAL A 23 -4.38 -9.13 -18.47
CA VAL A 23 -5.44 -8.12 -18.63
C VAL A 23 -4.84 -6.76 -18.91
N TYR A 24 -3.89 -6.32 -18.09
CA TYR A 24 -3.25 -5.01 -18.25
C TYR A 24 -2.50 -4.90 -19.57
N TRP A 25 -1.75 -5.94 -19.94
CA TRP A 25 -0.98 -6.00 -21.19
C TRP A 25 -1.86 -5.88 -22.45
N ASN A 26 -3.11 -6.35 -22.37
CA ASN A 26 -4.04 -6.34 -23.49
C ASN A 26 -5.04 -5.18 -23.47
N ILE A 27 -4.90 -4.21 -22.54
CA ILE A 27 -5.77 -3.03 -22.45
C ILE A 27 -5.91 -2.30 -23.80
N PRO A 28 -4.82 -2.02 -24.55
CA PRO A 28 -4.92 -1.27 -25.81
C PRO A 28 -5.76 -1.96 -26.91
N LYS A 29 -6.11 -3.24 -26.73
CA LYS A 29 -6.70 -4.08 -27.79
C LYS A 29 -8.17 -4.50 -27.55
N ASN A 30 -8.79 -4.13 -26.42
CA ASN A 30 -10.21 -4.31 -26.01
C ASN A 30 -10.30 -4.67 -24.50
N SER A 31 -9.88 -3.75 -23.62
CA SER A 31 -9.60 -3.96 -22.18
C SER A 31 -10.69 -4.65 -21.36
N GLN A 32 -11.93 -4.14 -21.37
CA GLN A 32 -12.98 -4.62 -20.46
C GLN A 32 -13.47 -6.04 -20.80
N GLN A 33 -13.59 -6.37 -22.09
CA GLN A 33 -13.99 -7.72 -22.50
C GLN A 33 -12.92 -8.76 -22.19
N ASN A 34 -11.64 -8.37 -22.19
CA ASN A 34 -10.54 -9.28 -21.89
C ASN A 34 -10.44 -9.58 -20.40
N ALA A 35 -10.68 -8.58 -19.53
CA ALA A 35 -10.79 -8.78 -18.08
C ALA A 35 -11.86 -9.83 -17.73
N GLN A 36 -13.04 -9.74 -18.35
CA GLN A 36 -14.15 -10.63 -18.03
C GLN A 36 -14.03 -12.05 -18.60
N LYS A 37 -13.10 -12.30 -19.54
CA LYS A 37 -12.88 -13.64 -20.14
C LYS A 37 -12.15 -14.59 -19.22
N THR A 38 -11.10 -14.11 -18.56
CA THR A 38 -10.27 -14.93 -17.67
C THR A 38 -10.87 -14.90 -16.26
N LYS A 39 -10.97 -16.07 -15.64
CA LYS A 39 -11.45 -16.20 -14.26
C LYS A 39 -10.25 -16.22 -13.32
N ALA A 40 -10.31 -15.46 -12.24
CA ALA A 40 -9.34 -15.56 -11.15
C ALA A 40 -9.34 -16.99 -10.57
N TYR A 41 -8.16 -17.51 -10.24
CA TYR A 41 -8.02 -18.81 -9.60
C TYR A 41 -8.34 -18.75 -8.12
N TYR A 42 -7.90 -17.65 -7.48
CA TYR A 42 -8.09 -17.40 -6.05
C TYR A 42 -8.76 -16.06 -5.82
N ASN A 43 -9.56 -16.01 -4.77
CA ASN A 43 -10.23 -14.80 -4.30
C ASN A 43 -10.53 -14.94 -2.80
N MET A 44 -11.17 -13.94 -2.22
CA MET A 44 -11.51 -13.91 -0.80
C MET A 44 -12.39 -15.09 -0.36
N GLU A 45 -13.30 -15.57 -1.21
CA GLU A 45 -14.19 -16.71 -0.90
C GLU A 45 -13.49 -18.07 -1.05
N LYS A 46 -12.56 -18.16 -2.01
CA LYS A 46 -11.77 -19.35 -2.31
C LYS A 46 -10.28 -18.98 -2.37
N PRO A 47 -9.63 -18.75 -1.22
CA PRO A 47 -8.23 -18.39 -1.19
C PRO A 47 -7.33 -19.60 -1.52
N LEU A 48 -6.09 -19.31 -1.88
CA LEU A 48 -5.02 -20.30 -1.95
C LEU A 48 -4.57 -20.64 -0.52
N GLU A 49 -4.71 -21.92 -0.15
CA GLU A 49 -4.32 -22.42 1.16
C GLU A 49 -2.90 -22.99 1.10
N ILE A 50 -1.95 -22.33 1.76
CA ILE A 50 -0.53 -22.73 1.82
C ILE A 50 -0.02 -22.70 3.26
N LYS A 51 1.22 -23.16 3.47
CA LYS A 51 1.91 -23.01 4.75
C LYS A 51 3.06 -22.02 4.60
N ILE A 52 3.03 -20.93 5.35
CA ILE A 52 4.13 -19.96 5.44
C ILE A 52 4.76 -20.18 6.81
N GLU A 53 6.05 -20.52 6.85
CA GLU A 53 6.77 -20.78 8.11
C GLU A 53 6.09 -21.85 8.98
N GLY A 54 5.47 -22.85 8.34
CA GLY A 54 4.73 -23.94 8.99
C GLY A 54 3.29 -23.59 9.41
N GLU A 55 2.88 -22.33 9.28
CA GLU A 55 1.55 -21.82 9.66
C GLU A 55 0.58 -21.84 8.48
N ARG A 56 -0.64 -22.34 8.69
CA ARG A 56 -1.65 -22.37 7.63
C ARG A 56 -2.07 -20.94 7.30
N SER A 57 -1.94 -20.59 6.03
CA SER A 57 -2.15 -19.25 5.52
C SER A 57 -3.07 -19.28 4.31
N ALA A 58 -4.06 -18.38 4.30
CA ALA A 58 -4.94 -18.16 3.17
C ALA A 58 -4.45 -16.94 2.38
N VAL A 59 -4.19 -17.13 1.09
CA VAL A 59 -3.58 -16.12 0.22
C VAL A 59 -4.47 -15.85 -1.00
N TYR A 60 -4.65 -14.59 -1.37
CA TYR A 60 -5.28 -14.23 -2.63
C TYR A 60 -4.79 -12.87 -3.12
N LEU A 61 -5.00 -12.61 -4.41
CA LEU A 61 -4.71 -11.31 -5.02
C LEU A 61 -6.01 -10.52 -5.16
N ALA A 62 -5.93 -9.23 -4.87
CA ALA A 62 -6.98 -8.24 -5.10
C ALA A 62 -6.48 -7.18 -6.10
N THR A 63 -7.38 -6.66 -6.93
CA THR A 63 -7.02 -5.67 -7.96
C THR A 63 -8.04 -4.56 -8.07
N SER A 64 -7.59 -3.45 -8.63
CA SER A 64 -8.39 -2.28 -8.96
C SER A 64 -7.96 -1.66 -10.31
N PRO A 65 -8.83 -0.90 -10.97
CA PRO A 65 -10.23 -0.63 -10.63
C PRO A 65 -11.13 -1.84 -10.97
N LYS A 66 -12.36 -1.87 -10.44
CA LYS A 66 -13.25 -3.05 -10.51
C LYS A 66 -13.56 -3.48 -11.95
N GLU A 67 -13.58 -2.54 -12.87
CA GLU A 67 -13.89 -2.73 -14.29
C GLU A 67 -12.81 -3.54 -15.03
N LEU A 68 -11.59 -3.55 -14.49
CA LEU A 68 -10.44 -4.29 -15.05
C LEU A 68 -10.17 -5.61 -14.31
N ASN A 69 -10.99 -5.96 -13.32
CA ASN A 69 -10.82 -7.21 -12.60
C ASN A 69 -11.15 -8.41 -13.47
N ASN A 70 -10.33 -9.47 -13.35
CA ASN A 70 -10.70 -10.78 -13.86
C ASN A 70 -12.07 -11.20 -13.29
N ARG A 71 -12.80 -12.05 -14.00
CA ARG A 71 -14.06 -12.58 -13.48
C ARG A 71 -13.82 -13.27 -12.13
N ALA A 72 -14.60 -12.89 -11.11
CA ALA A 72 -14.49 -13.38 -9.73
C ALA A 72 -13.19 -13.01 -8.97
N ARG A 73 -12.39 -12.06 -9.46
CA ARG A 73 -11.29 -11.46 -8.71
C ARG A 73 -11.83 -10.54 -7.63
N THR A 74 -11.28 -10.63 -6.42
CA THR A 74 -11.61 -9.71 -5.33
C THR A 74 -11.23 -8.28 -5.70
N TRP A 75 -12.16 -7.34 -5.48
CA TRP A 75 -11.87 -5.93 -5.64
C TRP A 75 -11.01 -5.43 -4.48
N ASP A 76 -9.99 -4.64 -4.77
CA ASP A 76 -9.06 -4.10 -3.77
C ASP A 76 -9.81 -3.39 -2.62
N LEU A 77 -10.82 -2.57 -2.94
CA LEU A 77 -11.64 -1.91 -1.92
C LEU A 77 -12.38 -2.91 -1.02
N ASP A 78 -12.94 -3.98 -1.60
CA ASP A 78 -13.64 -5.01 -0.83
C ASP A 78 -12.67 -5.72 0.12
N ALA A 79 -11.44 -6.01 -0.34
CA ALA A 79 -10.40 -6.59 0.53
C ALA A 79 -10.04 -5.66 1.69
N ILE A 80 -9.77 -4.38 1.40
CA ILE A 80 -9.40 -3.37 2.41
C ILE A 80 -10.50 -3.22 3.46
N VAL A 81 -11.75 -2.96 3.04
CA VAL A 81 -12.87 -2.75 3.98
C VAL A 81 -13.14 -4.02 4.78
N THR A 82 -13.06 -5.19 4.16
CA THR A 82 -13.25 -6.46 4.88
C THR A 82 -12.19 -6.69 5.95
N GLU A 83 -10.93 -6.38 5.69
CA GLU A 83 -9.89 -6.53 6.72
C GLU A 83 -10.01 -5.50 7.84
N ILE A 84 -10.47 -4.28 7.53
CA ILE A 84 -10.81 -3.27 8.56
C ILE A 84 -11.95 -3.78 9.45
N ASP A 85 -13.02 -4.29 8.84
CA ASP A 85 -14.20 -4.77 9.58
C ASP A 85 -13.91 -6.04 10.41
N ASN A 86 -12.95 -6.86 9.96
CA ASN A 86 -12.54 -8.07 10.68
C ASN A 86 -11.51 -7.83 11.79
N ALA A 87 -10.79 -6.69 11.76
CA ALA A 87 -9.81 -6.36 12.79
C ALA A 87 -10.51 -6.10 14.12
N ASN A 88 -10.12 -6.85 15.15
CA ASN A 88 -10.76 -6.84 16.46
C ASN A 88 -9.79 -6.42 17.58
N GLU A 89 -8.48 -6.61 17.40
CA GLU A 89 -7.45 -6.26 18.40
C GLU A 89 -6.58 -5.08 17.97
N SER A 90 -6.11 -5.08 16.71
CA SER A 90 -5.17 -4.08 16.21
C SER A 90 -5.33 -3.85 14.72
N LEU A 91 -5.05 -2.63 14.27
CA LEU A 91 -5.06 -2.28 12.86
C LEU A 91 -4.02 -1.20 12.57
N ASP A 92 -2.95 -1.61 11.93
CA ASP A 92 -1.86 -0.74 11.53
C ASP A 92 -1.95 -0.47 10.02
N ILE A 93 -1.89 0.80 9.65
CA ILE A 93 -2.04 1.26 8.27
C ILE A 93 -0.83 2.12 7.91
N HIS A 94 -0.11 1.71 6.86
CA HIS A 94 0.96 2.49 6.26
C HIS A 94 0.59 2.79 4.80
N VAL A 95 0.44 4.08 4.47
CA VAL A 95 0.21 4.57 3.09
C VAL A 95 1.11 5.77 2.82
N MET A 96 1.32 6.10 1.54
CA MET A 96 2.15 7.24 1.13
C MET A 96 1.48 8.58 1.44
N ASP A 97 0.28 8.76 0.93
CA ASP A 97 -0.45 10.03 1.02
C ASP A 97 -1.68 9.79 1.89
N TYR A 98 -1.73 10.49 3.01
CA TYR A 98 -2.91 10.50 3.87
C TYR A 98 -3.57 11.87 3.81
N PHE A 99 -4.82 11.92 3.36
CA PHE A 99 -5.66 13.11 3.47
C PHE A 99 -6.58 12.95 4.69
N PRO A 100 -6.20 13.48 5.86
CA PRO A 100 -7.03 13.37 7.07
C PRO A 100 -8.36 14.11 6.91
N LEU A 101 -9.47 13.37 6.84
CA LEU A 101 -10.78 13.86 7.27
C LEU A 101 -10.98 13.44 8.73
N ILE A 102 -10.40 14.20 9.66
CA ILE A 102 -10.49 13.91 11.10
C ILE A 102 -11.77 14.55 11.63
N VAL A 103 -12.85 13.76 11.70
CA VAL A 103 -14.12 14.23 12.26
C VAL A 103 -14.16 14.04 13.78
N TYR A 104 -13.44 13.05 14.34
CA TYR A 104 -13.32 12.83 15.79
C TYR A 104 -11.99 12.15 16.21
N SER A 105 -11.35 12.67 17.27
CA SER A 105 -10.34 12.09 18.19
C SER A 105 -8.81 12.25 17.97
N GLN A 106 -8.13 12.37 19.15
CA GLN A 106 -6.77 12.09 19.70
C GLN A 106 -5.51 12.08 18.78
N PRO A 107 -4.30 12.40 19.33
CA PRO A 107 -3.13 12.75 18.52
C PRO A 107 -2.61 11.54 17.71
N LYS A 108 -2.57 11.72 16.40
CA LYS A 108 -1.99 10.78 15.43
C LYS A 108 -0.52 11.15 15.18
N LYS A 109 0.33 10.23 14.74
CA LYS A 109 1.71 10.51 14.30
C LYS A 109 1.84 10.42 12.78
N ILE A 110 2.81 11.13 12.21
CA ILE A 110 3.27 11.04 10.82
C ILE A 110 4.72 10.54 10.85
N PHE A 111 5.05 9.57 9.99
CA PHE A 111 6.42 9.10 9.77
C PHE A 111 7.05 9.77 8.55
N LYS A 112 8.25 10.34 8.71
CA LYS A 112 9.04 10.94 7.62
C LYS A 112 10.38 10.23 7.45
N VAL A 113 10.91 10.18 6.23
CA VAL A 113 12.27 9.67 6.00
C VAL A 113 13.29 10.75 6.41
N PRO A 114 14.29 10.44 7.26
CA PRO A 114 15.33 11.38 7.67
C PRO A 114 16.14 11.98 6.53
N SER A 115 16.60 13.23 6.71
CA SER A 115 17.52 13.98 5.84
C SER A 115 18.59 14.71 6.67
N THR A 116 19.81 14.84 6.13
CA THR A 116 20.84 15.75 6.70
C THR A 116 20.89 17.06 5.91
N ASP A 117 21.30 18.17 6.55
CA ASP A 117 21.40 19.49 5.92
C ASP A 117 22.44 19.55 4.77
N SER A 118 23.28 18.53 4.62
CA SER A 118 24.30 18.44 3.56
C SER A 118 23.84 17.76 2.28
N ASP A 119 22.65 17.16 2.26
CA ASP A 119 22.14 16.47 1.07
C ASP A 119 21.49 17.50 0.12
N SER A 120 21.82 17.42 -1.18
CA SER A 120 21.27 18.31 -2.19
C SER A 120 19.73 18.31 -2.12
N ILE A 121 19.10 19.47 -2.34
CA ILE A 121 17.65 19.70 -2.23
C ILE A 121 16.84 18.62 -2.98
N VAL A 122 17.40 18.07 -4.06
CA VAL A 122 16.84 16.96 -4.85
C VAL A 122 16.73 15.68 -4.03
N ILE A 123 17.81 15.28 -3.35
CA ILE A 123 17.87 14.04 -2.57
C ILE A 123 16.93 14.12 -1.36
N ASN A 124 16.85 15.27 -0.68
CA ASN A 124 15.96 15.45 0.47
C ASN A 124 14.48 15.32 0.11
N ARG A 125 14.08 15.63 -1.13
CA ARG A 125 12.71 15.50 -1.61
C ARG A 125 12.36 14.09 -2.12
N GLU A 126 13.32 13.35 -2.65
CA GLU A 126 13.11 12.00 -3.19
C GLU A 126 13.18 10.90 -2.11
N ARG A 127 13.63 11.24 -0.90
CA ARG A 127 13.62 10.32 0.24
C ARG A 127 12.20 10.10 0.75
N ARG A 128 11.53 9.10 0.18
CA ARG A 128 10.16 8.71 0.54
C ARG A 128 10.11 7.28 1.03
N THR A 129 9.22 7.02 1.98
CA THR A 129 8.71 5.67 2.22
C THR A 129 7.54 5.46 1.27
N HIS A 130 7.61 4.45 0.43
CA HIS A 130 6.66 4.20 -0.64
C HIS A 130 5.91 2.87 -0.45
N ASN A 131 5.87 2.42 0.80
CA ASN A 131 5.17 1.21 1.22
C ASN A 131 3.67 1.49 1.36
N LYS A 132 2.84 0.57 0.88
CA LYS A 132 1.40 0.56 1.17
C LYS A 132 1.03 -0.81 1.72
N PHE A 133 0.74 -0.86 3.00
CA PHE A 133 0.31 -2.09 3.64
C PHE A 133 -0.64 -1.84 4.81
N MET A 134 -1.46 -2.84 5.07
CA MET A 134 -2.29 -2.98 6.25
C MET A 134 -1.81 -4.21 7.01
N VAL A 135 -1.79 -4.14 8.34
CA VAL A 135 -1.65 -5.34 9.16
C VAL A 135 -2.61 -5.28 10.34
N SER A 136 -3.34 -6.37 10.55
CA SER A 136 -4.15 -6.60 11.75
C SER A 136 -3.58 -7.78 12.54
N GLU A 137 -4.24 -8.21 13.61
CA GLU A 137 -3.80 -9.37 14.38
C GLU A 137 -3.79 -10.69 13.58
N SER A 138 -4.47 -10.76 12.43
CA SER A 138 -4.60 -12.00 11.65
C SER A 138 -4.40 -11.84 10.15
N ALA A 139 -4.27 -10.62 9.62
CA ALA A 139 -4.19 -10.38 8.19
C ALA A 139 -3.13 -9.34 7.83
N VAL A 140 -2.55 -9.51 6.64
CA VAL A 140 -1.64 -8.58 5.99
C VAL A 140 -2.17 -8.29 4.59
N ILE A 141 -2.28 -7.01 4.24
CA ILE A 141 -2.45 -6.55 2.86
C ILE A 141 -1.19 -5.81 2.47
N ILE A 142 -0.53 -6.20 1.39
CA ILE A 142 0.57 -5.42 0.78
C ILE A 142 0.17 -5.10 -0.65
N GLY A 143 0.19 -3.84 -1.02
CA GLY A 143 -0.27 -3.43 -2.35
C GLY A 143 0.40 -2.18 -2.89
N THR A 144 -0.02 -1.82 -4.10
CA THR A 144 0.47 -0.61 -4.79
C THR A 144 -0.45 0.59 -4.58
N SER A 145 -1.68 0.35 -4.10
CA SER A 145 -2.74 1.35 -3.94
C SER A 145 -2.48 2.27 -2.75
N ASN A 146 -2.60 3.59 -2.95
CA ASN A 146 -2.62 4.58 -1.85
C ASN A 146 -3.96 4.61 -1.10
N TRP A 147 -4.90 3.73 -1.49
CA TRP A 147 -6.28 3.69 -0.99
C TRP A 147 -7.02 5.02 -1.17
N SER A 148 -6.65 5.77 -2.20
CA SER A 148 -7.33 6.97 -2.65
C SER A 148 -8.38 6.65 -3.71
N GLY A 149 -9.39 7.52 -3.85
CA GLY A 149 -10.56 7.26 -4.69
C GLY A 149 -10.23 6.92 -6.15
N ASP A 150 -9.18 7.50 -6.72
CA ASP A 150 -8.72 7.25 -8.09
C ASP A 150 -8.30 5.80 -8.35
N TYR A 151 -7.77 5.08 -7.36
CA TYR A 151 -7.50 3.65 -7.48
C TYR A 151 -8.77 2.81 -7.61
N PHE A 152 -9.89 3.30 -7.07
CA PHE A 152 -11.15 2.56 -7.02
C PHE A 152 -12.11 2.92 -8.15
N ILE A 153 -12.11 4.17 -8.61
CA ILE A 153 -13.06 4.71 -9.60
C ILE A 153 -12.49 4.80 -11.03
N GLY A 154 -11.30 4.25 -11.27
CA GLY A 154 -10.74 4.10 -12.62
C GLY A 154 -9.76 5.17 -13.09
N GLY A 155 -9.16 5.92 -12.15
CA GLY A 155 -8.05 6.83 -12.44
C GLY A 155 -6.68 6.16 -12.44
N THR A 156 -6.50 5.14 -11.58
CA THR A 156 -5.22 4.44 -11.36
C THR A 156 -5.46 2.95 -11.17
N THR A 157 -4.57 2.10 -11.68
CA THR A 157 -4.64 0.64 -11.47
C THR A 157 -3.83 0.23 -10.25
N GLY A 158 -4.31 -0.78 -9.52
CA GLY A 158 -3.65 -1.30 -8.33
C GLY A 158 -3.74 -2.81 -8.23
N ALA A 159 -2.74 -3.41 -7.58
CA ALA A 159 -2.77 -4.80 -7.17
C ALA A 159 -2.27 -4.93 -5.74
N ALA A 160 -2.85 -5.90 -5.02
CA ALA A 160 -2.46 -6.24 -3.66
C ALA A 160 -2.44 -7.75 -3.47
N ILE A 161 -1.52 -8.20 -2.63
CA ILE A 161 -1.53 -9.55 -2.05
C ILE A 161 -2.13 -9.47 -0.65
N VAL A 162 -3.08 -10.35 -0.38
CA VAL A 162 -3.72 -10.49 0.92
C VAL A 162 -3.36 -11.84 1.50
N ILE A 163 -2.86 -11.84 2.73
CA ILE A 163 -2.38 -13.03 3.44
C ILE A 163 -3.01 -13.05 4.82
N LYS A 164 -3.77 -14.11 5.12
CA LYS A 164 -4.40 -14.32 6.43
C LYS A 164 -3.75 -15.48 7.16
N GLN A 165 -3.39 -15.28 8.41
CA GLN A 165 -2.80 -16.29 9.30
C GLN A 165 -3.64 -16.42 10.57
N ASN A 166 -4.39 -17.52 10.68
CA ASN A 166 -5.33 -17.74 11.79
C ASN A 166 -4.76 -18.62 12.92
N GLY A 167 -3.54 -19.16 12.77
CA GLY A 167 -2.91 -19.94 13.85
C GLY A 167 -2.25 -19.07 14.92
N GLU A 168 -1.50 -19.69 15.81
CA GLU A 168 -0.85 -18.97 16.92
C GLU A 168 0.48 -18.32 16.49
N LYS A 169 1.21 -18.94 15.55
CA LYS A 169 2.57 -18.50 15.19
C LYS A 169 2.51 -17.17 14.46
N ARG A 170 1.69 -17.07 13.40
CA ARG A 170 1.43 -15.85 12.60
C ARG A 170 2.72 -15.10 12.24
N ALA A 171 3.72 -15.84 11.77
CA ALA A 171 5.08 -15.31 11.61
C ALA A 171 5.13 -14.07 10.70
N LEU A 172 4.40 -14.10 9.58
CA LEU A 172 4.39 -12.99 8.63
C LEU A 172 3.63 -11.79 9.19
N VAL A 173 2.48 -12.01 9.83
CA VAL A 173 1.73 -10.93 10.49
C VAL A 173 2.61 -10.23 11.53
N LYS A 174 3.29 -11.00 12.39
CA LYS A 174 4.18 -10.45 13.43
C LYS A 174 5.38 -9.71 12.84
N GLU A 175 5.95 -10.22 11.76
CA GLU A 175 7.04 -9.55 11.05
C GLU A 175 6.58 -8.20 10.47
N MET A 176 5.40 -8.16 9.87
CA MET A 176 4.81 -6.93 9.32
C MET A 176 4.44 -5.92 10.42
N GLN A 177 3.91 -6.38 11.56
CA GLN A 177 3.69 -5.54 12.74
C GLN A 177 5.02 -4.99 13.27
N ALA A 178 6.07 -5.80 13.32
CA ALA A 178 7.38 -5.33 13.77
C ALA A 178 7.99 -4.28 12.83
N ILE A 179 7.77 -4.40 11.51
CA ILE A 179 8.17 -3.36 10.54
C ILE A 179 7.41 -2.06 10.79
N PHE A 180 6.09 -2.14 10.99
CA PHE A 180 5.27 -0.97 11.31
C PHE A 180 5.74 -0.30 12.61
N GLU A 181 5.87 -1.07 13.69
CA GLU A 181 6.27 -0.57 15.00
C GLU A 181 7.68 0.03 14.99
N ARG A 182 8.61 -0.56 14.23
CA ARG A 182 9.94 0.02 14.02
C ARG A 182 9.84 1.45 13.47
N ASP A 183 8.98 1.67 12.48
CA ASP A 183 8.83 2.98 11.85
C ASP A 183 8.04 3.93 12.76
N TRP A 184 6.97 3.45 13.39
CA TRP A 184 6.06 4.20 14.26
C TRP A 184 6.68 4.67 15.58
N SER A 185 7.58 3.86 16.15
CA SER A 185 8.31 4.17 17.39
C SER A 185 9.66 4.86 17.15
N SER A 186 10.03 5.08 15.88
CA SER A 186 11.29 5.75 15.54
C SER A 186 11.29 7.23 15.90
N ASP A 187 12.49 7.81 16.02
CA ASP A 187 12.70 9.26 16.17
C ASP A 187 12.21 10.08 14.96
N TYR A 188 11.83 9.41 13.87
CA TYR A 188 11.32 10.02 12.64
C TYR A 188 9.78 10.03 12.56
N ALA A 189 9.11 9.51 13.59
CA ALA A 189 7.66 9.58 13.75
C ALA A 189 7.28 10.76 14.64
N HIS A 190 6.75 11.82 14.03
CA HIS A 190 6.39 13.07 14.69
C HIS A 190 4.88 13.14 14.94
N PRO A 191 4.41 13.74 16.05
CA PRO A 191 3.00 14.04 16.23
C PRO A 191 2.44 14.88 15.07
N LEU A 192 1.22 14.55 14.67
CA LEU A 192 0.50 15.25 13.61
C LEU A 192 0.27 16.72 13.96
N GLU A 193 0.05 17.03 15.24
CA GLU A 193 -0.10 18.39 15.74
C GLU A 193 1.15 19.23 15.49
N ASP A 194 2.33 18.67 15.80
CA ASP A 194 3.61 19.35 15.57
C ASP A 194 3.85 19.60 14.08
N TYR A 195 3.42 18.67 13.22
CA TYR A 195 3.44 18.87 11.76
C TYR A 195 2.52 19.98 11.30
N PHE A 196 1.26 20.02 11.76
CA PHE A 196 0.34 21.08 11.39
C PHE A 196 0.85 22.45 11.83
N THR A 197 1.24 22.58 13.10
CA THR A 197 1.71 23.86 13.63
C THR A 197 3.06 24.27 13.03
N GLY A 198 4.03 23.36 12.93
CA GLY A 198 5.38 23.66 12.47
C GLY A 198 5.49 23.85 10.95
N CYS A 199 4.74 23.07 10.18
CA CYS A 199 4.90 22.99 8.72
C CYS A 199 3.79 23.69 7.93
N ILE A 200 2.54 23.61 8.40
CA ILE A 200 1.39 24.18 7.68
C ILE A 200 1.08 25.60 8.15
N GLU A 201 0.93 25.81 9.46
CA GLU A 201 0.51 27.12 10.00
C GLU A 201 1.65 28.13 10.07
N ARG A 202 2.86 27.71 10.46
CA ARG A 202 4.01 28.60 10.68
C ARG A 202 4.99 28.69 9.49
N GLY A 203 4.71 27.99 8.38
CA GLY A 203 5.49 28.07 7.14
C GLY A 203 6.87 27.42 7.24
N THR A 204 6.92 26.09 7.34
CA THR A 204 8.15 25.27 7.29
C THR A 204 9.21 25.57 8.37
N GLN A 205 8.79 25.80 9.62
CA GLN A 205 9.72 26.11 10.73
C GLN A 205 10.28 24.89 11.46
N ALA A 206 9.65 23.71 11.30
CA ALA A 206 10.18 22.47 11.83
C ALA A 206 11.19 21.85 10.85
N ASP A 207 12.22 21.19 11.39
CA ASP A 207 13.26 20.48 10.65
C ASP A 207 12.71 19.28 9.85
N PHE A 208 11.50 18.81 10.18
CA PHE A 208 10.79 17.76 9.46
C PHE A 208 9.77 18.26 8.44
N CYS A 209 9.72 19.56 8.08
CA CYS A 209 8.81 20.04 7.04
C CYS A 209 9.21 19.63 5.61
N GLU A 210 8.23 19.57 4.70
CA GLU A 210 8.53 19.35 3.27
C GLU A 210 9.16 20.62 2.68
N ASN A 211 10.27 20.47 1.97
CA ASN A 211 10.91 21.56 1.26
C ASN A 211 10.16 21.86 -0.05
N GLU A 212 10.11 23.14 -0.44
CA GLU A 212 9.56 23.52 -1.74
C GLU A 212 10.31 22.86 -2.89
N LYS A 213 9.58 22.57 -3.96
CA LYS A 213 10.17 22.04 -5.19
C LYS A 213 10.99 23.16 -5.84
N ASP A 214 12.31 23.01 -5.92
CA ASP A 214 13.15 23.92 -6.70
C ASP A 214 12.68 23.92 -8.17
N PRO A 215 12.13 25.05 -8.67
CA PRO A 215 11.59 25.11 -10.01
C PRO A 215 12.64 24.92 -11.10
N SER A 216 13.92 25.14 -10.80
CA SER A 216 15.02 24.99 -11.75
C SER A 216 15.36 23.53 -12.06
N LEU A 217 14.86 22.59 -11.26
CA LEU A 217 15.03 21.15 -11.45
C LEU A 217 13.91 20.51 -12.27
N PHE A 218 12.84 21.26 -12.58
CA PHE A 218 11.90 20.78 -13.57
C PHE A 218 12.59 20.81 -14.93
N GLU A 219 12.36 19.76 -15.73
CA GLU A 219 12.84 19.72 -17.11
C GLU A 219 12.42 21.02 -17.79
N SER A 220 13.41 21.83 -18.20
CA SER A 220 13.14 23.05 -18.93
C SER A 220 12.32 22.66 -20.15
N SER A 221 11.17 23.32 -20.35
CA SER A 221 10.41 23.18 -21.59
C SER A 221 11.37 23.31 -22.76
N LEU A 222 11.49 22.25 -23.56
CA LEU A 222 12.22 22.28 -24.82
C LEU A 222 11.73 23.52 -25.58
N THR A 223 12.54 24.57 -25.58
CA THR A 223 12.35 25.69 -26.49
C THR A 223 12.67 25.14 -27.87
N ASP A 224 11.66 25.20 -28.75
CA ASP A 224 11.60 24.65 -30.12
C ASP A 224 12.91 24.65 -30.93
#